data_AF-U5D8R0-F1
#
_entry.id   AF-U5D8R0-F1
#
_cell.length_a   1.000
_cell.length_b   1.000
_cell.length_c   1.000
_cell.angle_alpha   90.00
_cell.angle_beta   90.00
_cell.angle_gamma   90.00
#
_symmetry.space_group_name_H-M   'P 1'
#
loop_
_entity.id
_entity.type
_entity.pdbx_description
1 polymer ?
#
loop_
_entity_poly.entity_id
_entity_poly.type
_entity_poly.pdbx_seq_one_letter_code
_entity_poly.pdbx_strand_id
1 'polypeptide(L)'
;MEDSQEGNGEKRSLYALRQRGLILEYLKKSEENKARNDKERLDSYYKRNYKDYFELFEGPIKDKKEGLSEVEKGIQEWLKANK
;
A
#
# COMPACT_ATOMS: atom_id res chain seq x y z
N MET A 1 30.79 44.57 -9.98
CA MET A 1 29.90 43.45 -10.40
C MET A 1 30.35 42.17 -9.69
N GLU A 2 30.31 42.13 -8.35
CA GLU A 2 30.74 40.96 -7.57
C GLU A 2 29.66 40.43 -6.60
N ASP A 3 28.62 41.22 -6.30
CA ASP A 3 27.60 40.86 -5.30
C ASP A 3 26.56 39.81 -5.75
N SER A 4 26.73 39.20 -6.94
CA SER A 4 25.74 38.27 -7.52
C SER A 4 26.03 36.78 -7.26
N GLN A 5 27.22 36.44 -6.77
CA GLN A 5 27.61 35.04 -6.51
C GLN A 5 27.24 34.57 -5.09
N GLU A 6 27.37 35.44 -4.08
CA GLU A 6 27.07 35.13 -2.67
C GLU A 6 25.59 34.82 -2.43
N GLY A 7 24.68 35.65 -2.95
CA GLY A 7 23.24 35.44 -2.79
C GLY A 7 22.68 34.20 -3.51
N ASN A 8 23.44 33.60 -4.44
CA ASN A 8 23.04 32.37 -5.12
C ASN A 8 23.44 31.12 -4.30
N GLY A 9 24.56 31.18 -3.59
CA GLY A 9 24.99 30.13 -2.65
C GLY A 9 24.05 29.99 -1.46
N GLU A 10 23.62 31.12 -0.88
CA GLU A 10 22.68 31.13 0.25
C GLU A 10 21.31 30.56 -0.12
N LYS A 11 20.77 30.93 -1.29
CA LYS A 11 19.49 30.39 -1.77
C LYS A 11 19.57 28.88 -1.97
N ARG A 12 20.63 28.37 -2.59
CA ARG A 12 20.84 26.91 -2.76
C ARG A 12 20.91 26.19 -1.41
N SER A 13 21.57 26.79 -0.41
CA SER A 13 21.63 26.28 0.96
C SER A 13 20.24 26.23 1.62
N LEU A 14 19.45 27.29 1.50
CA LEU A 14 18.08 27.35 2.01
C LEU A 14 17.16 26.29 1.35
N TYR A 15 17.28 26.09 0.04
CA TYR A 15 16.55 25.03 -0.65
C TYR A 15 16.97 23.65 -0.16
N ALA A 16 18.27 23.39 -0.01
CA ALA A 16 18.76 22.10 0.49
C ALA A 16 18.29 21.82 1.93
N LEU A 17 18.28 22.83 2.80
CA LEU A 17 17.75 22.72 4.16
C LEU A 17 16.24 22.42 4.17
N ARG A 18 15.47 23.09 3.31
CA ARG A 18 14.03 22.82 3.14
C ARG A 18 13.79 21.39 2.65
N GLN A 19 14.53 20.95 1.64
CA GLN A 19 14.42 19.58 1.10
C GLN A 19 14.75 18.54 2.18
N ARG A 20 15.82 18.76 2.95
CA ARG A 20 16.18 17.90 4.07
C ARG A 20 15.06 17.85 5.13
N GLY A 21 14.47 19.00 5.47
CA GLY A 21 13.35 19.07 6.40
C GLY A 21 12.15 18.23 5.95
N LEU A 22 11.78 18.33 4.67
CA LEU A 22 10.70 17.53 4.09
C LEU A 22 11.01 16.03 4.12
N ILE A 23 12.24 15.63 3.78
CA ILE A 23 12.66 14.22 3.81
C ILE A 23 12.55 13.66 5.23
N LEU A 24 13.00 14.41 6.24
CA LEU A 24 12.91 13.99 7.64
C LEU A 24 11.45 13.86 8.11
N GLU A 25 10.57 14.77 7.68
CA GLU A 25 9.14 14.69 7.99
C GLU A 25 8.50 13.44 7.38
N TYR A 26 8.79 13.13 6.11
CA TYR A 26 8.28 11.92 5.46
C TYR A 26 8.85 10.64 6.06
N LEU A 27 10.13 10.64 6.46
CA LEU A 27 10.74 9.51 7.14
C LEU A 27 10.02 9.23 8.47
N LYS A 28 9.83 10.26 9.28
CA LYS A 28 9.09 10.16 10.55
C LYS A 28 7.68 9.63 10.33
N LYS A 29 6.93 10.16 9.34
CA LYS A 29 5.60 9.65 8.99
C LYS A 29 5.64 8.18 8.56
N SER A 30 6.66 7.75 7.83
CA SER A 30 6.82 6.36 7.41
C SER A 30 7.09 5.43 8.60
N GLU A 31 7.89 5.88 9.56
CA GLU A 31 8.19 5.13 10.79
C GLU A 31 6.94 4.99 11.67
N GLU A 32 6.25 6.10 11.93
CA GLU A 32 5.02 6.13 12.75
C GLU A 32 3.90 5.26 12.16
N ASN A 33 3.82 5.17 10.84
CA ASN A 33 2.79 4.39 10.14
C ASN A 33 3.26 3.01 9.67
N LYS A 34 4.47 2.57 10.06
CA LYS A 34 5.07 1.34 9.53
C LYS A 34 4.15 0.13 9.62
N ALA A 35 3.56 -0.12 10.80
CA ALA A 35 2.69 -1.27 11.02
C ALA A 35 1.43 -1.25 10.13
N ARG A 36 0.81 -0.07 9.96
CA ARG A 36 -0.35 0.11 9.07
C ARG A 36 0.05 -0.14 7.61
N ASN A 37 1.13 0.49 7.16
CA ASN A 37 1.61 0.37 5.78
C ASN A 37 2.03 -1.08 5.45
N ASP A 38 2.64 -1.79 6.41
CA ASP A 38 3.00 -3.20 6.26
C ASP A 38 1.77 -4.08 6.12
N LYS A 39 0.74 -3.84 6.94
CA LYS A 39 -0.54 -4.55 6.84
C LYS A 39 -1.21 -4.30 5.49
N GLU A 40 -1.37 -3.04 5.10
CA GLU A 40 -2.01 -2.67 3.82
C GLU A 40 -1.28 -3.28 2.62
N ARG A 41 0.06 -3.34 2.67
CA ARG A 41 0.89 -3.97 1.64
C ARG A 41 0.66 -5.48 1.56
N LEU A 42 0.58 -6.16 2.70
CA LEU A 42 0.29 -7.60 2.75
C LEU A 42 -1.14 -7.90 2.28
N ASP A 43 -2.13 -7.15 2.76
CA ASP A 43 -3.53 -7.32 2.34
C ASP A 43 -3.69 -7.09 0.83
N SER A 44 -3.02 -6.05 0.29
CA SER A 44 -3.00 -5.78 -1.15
C SER A 44 -2.31 -6.90 -1.94
N TYR A 45 -1.21 -7.45 -1.42
CA TYR A 45 -0.53 -8.59 -2.03
C TYR A 45 -1.44 -9.81 -2.08
N TYR A 46 -2.10 -10.16 -0.98
CA TYR A 46 -3.02 -11.31 -0.96
C TYR A 46 -4.22 -11.09 -1.86
N LYS A 47 -4.81 -9.89 -1.85
CA LYS A 47 -5.90 -9.54 -2.77
C LYS A 47 -5.49 -9.75 -4.22
N ARG A 48 -4.35 -9.23 -4.65
CA ARG A 48 -3.92 -9.34 -6.05
C ARG A 48 -3.57 -10.77 -6.46
N ASN A 49 -2.92 -11.54 -5.59
CA ASN A 49 -2.42 -12.87 -5.97
C ASN A 49 -3.46 -13.99 -5.83
N TYR A 50 -4.40 -13.86 -4.90
CA TYR A 50 -5.37 -14.92 -4.61
C TYR A 50 -6.77 -14.63 -5.15
N LYS A 51 -7.07 -13.40 -5.58
CA LYS A 51 -8.39 -13.08 -6.15
C LYS A 51 -8.71 -13.94 -7.37
N ASP A 52 -7.86 -13.96 -8.38
CA ASP A 52 -8.10 -14.74 -9.61
C ASP A 52 -8.19 -16.24 -9.32
N TYR A 53 -7.37 -16.73 -8.38
CA TYR A 53 -7.42 -18.13 -7.96
C TYR A 53 -8.76 -18.46 -7.30
N PHE A 54 -9.23 -17.65 -6.36
CA PHE A 54 -10.52 -17.88 -5.70
C PHE A 54 -11.72 -17.64 -6.61
N GLU A 55 -11.65 -16.68 -7.54
CA GLU A 55 -12.68 -16.44 -8.55
C GLU A 55 -12.88 -17.65 -9.48
N LEU A 56 -11.82 -18.41 -9.78
CA LEU A 56 -11.93 -19.68 -10.51
C LEU A 56 -12.82 -20.70 -9.76
N PHE A 57 -12.77 -20.72 -8.43
CA PHE A 57 -13.63 -21.58 -7.62
C PHE A 57 -15.02 -21.00 -7.38
N GLU A 58 -15.25 -19.69 -7.63
CA GLU A 58 -16.53 -19.04 -7.35
C GLU A 58 -17.69 -19.66 -8.14
N GLY A 59 -17.47 -20.03 -9.41
CA GLY A 59 -18.49 -20.67 -10.27
C GLY A 59 -18.93 -22.04 -9.73
N PRO A 60 -18.02 -23.02 -9.61
CA PRO A 60 -18.34 -24.34 -9.06
C PRO A 60 -18.98 -24.30 -7.67
N ILE A 61 -18.55 -23.37 -6.81
CA ILE A 61 -19.12 -23.17 -5.47
C ILE A 61 -20.58 -22.69 -5.54
N LYS A 62 -20.92 -21.80 -6.48
CA LYS A 62 -22.30 -21.29 -6.64
C LYS A 62 -23.27 -22.33 -7.19
N ASP A 63 -22.79 -23.19 -8.07
CA ASP A 63 -23.63 -24.21 -8.73
C ASP A 63 -23.74 -25.51 -7.91
N LYS A 64 -23.07 -25.56 -6.75
CA LYS A 64 -23.05 -26.74 -5.89
C LYS A 64 -24.42 -26.96 -5.26
N LYS A 65 -25.02 -28.11 -5.55
CA LYS A 65 -26.32 -28.54 -5.00
C LYS A 65 -26.22 -29.11 -3.58
N GLU A 66 -25.03 -29.58 -3.21
CA GLU A 66 -24.70 -30.00 -1.86
C GLU A 66 -24.26 -28.80 -1.01
N GLY A 67 -24.39 -28.91 0.31
CA GLY A 67 -23.93 -27.85 1.22
C GLY A 67 -22.46 -27.52 1.05
N LEU A 68 -22.11 -26.25 1.22
CA LEU A 68 -20.71 -25.80 1.15
C LEU A 68 -19.89 -26.37 2.31
N SER A 69 -18.69 -26.86 1.99
CA SER A 69 -17.67 -27.16 2.99
C SER A 69 -17.20 -25.89 3.71
N GLU A 70 -16.55 -26.04 4.86
CA GLU A 70 -16.01 -24.92 5.63
C GLU A 70 -15.05 -24.05 4.80
N VAL A 71 -14.19 -24.69 4.00
CA VAL A 71 -13.24 -24.00 3.12
C VAL A 71 -13.96 -23.20 2.03
N GLU A 72 -14.99 -23.77 1.40
CA GLU A 72 -15.76 -23.09 0.36
C GLU A 72 -16.55 -21.89 0.89
N LYS A 73 -17.06 -21.99 2.13
CA LYS A 73 -17.67 -20.84 2.82
C LYS A 73 -16.64 -19.74 3.04
N GLY A 74 -15.44 -20.10 3.53
CA GLY A 74 -14.35 -19.15 3.72
C GLY A 74 -13.92 -18.44 2.43
N ILE A 75 -13.84 -19.17 1.31
CA ILE A 75 -13.53 -18.60 -0.01
C ILE A 75 -14.64 -17.62 -0.44
N GLN A 76 -15.91 -17.98 -0.29
CA GLN A 76 -17.02 -17.09 -0.61
C GLN A 76 -17.03 -15.81 0.24
N GLU A 77 -16.79 -15.93 1.54
CA GLU A 77 -16.73 -14.79 2.46
C GLU A 77 -15.54 -13.88 2.12
N TRP A 78 -14.37 -14.46 1.85
CA TRP A 78 -13.20 -13.69 1.44
C TRP A 78 -13.43 -12.95 0.13
N LEU A 79 -14.01 -13.61 -0.88
CA LEU A 79 -14.34 -12.97 -2.16
C LEU A 79 -15.36 -11.83 -1.99
N LYS A 80 -16.36 -11.97 -1.11
CA LYS A 80 -17.31 -10.90 -0.79
C LYS A 80 -16.63 -9.71 -0.12
N ALA A 81 -15.74 -9.97 0.83
CA ALA A 81 -15.00 -8.92 1.54
C ALA A 81 -13.95 -8.22 0.66
N ASN A 82 -13.48 -8.87 -0.41
CA ASN A 82 -12.40 -8.39 -1.26
C ASN A 82 -12.82 -8.09 -2.71
N LYS A 83 -14.13 -8.05 -3.03
CA LYS A 83 -14.58 -7.81 -4.40
C LYS A 83 -14.22 -6.39 -4.87
#